data_AF-U4KE20-F1
#
_entry.id   AF-U4KE20-F1
#
_cell.length_a   1.000
_cell.length_b   1.000
_cell.length_c   1.000
_cell.angle_alpha   90.00
_cell.angle_beta   90.00
_cell.angle_gamma   90.00
#
_symmetry.space_group_name_H-M   'P 1'
#
loop_
_entity.id
_entity.type
_entity.pdbx_description
1 polymer ?
#
loop_
_entity_poly.entity_id
_entity_poly.type
_entity_poly.pdbx_seq_one_letter_code
_entity_poly.pdbx_strand_id
1 'polypeptide(L)'
;MEVDKEMLKRLRESNAWSQAHLAQVSGISLRTIQRIEKSGIASPESVKSLCATFGVRVNDLKVAESFQEEAVPTLSGLLECRISHMDRGVTVIAFGIAFTIAFILTF
;
A
#
# COMPACT_ATOMS: atom_id res chain seq x y z
N MET A 1 9.39 16.27 -1.15
CA MET A 1 8.47 16.13 -0.01
C MET A 1 9.26 15.73 1.21
N GLU A 2 8.97 16.33 2.36
CA GLU A 2 9.49 15.90 3.65
C GLU A 2 8.64 14.78 4.21
N VAL A 3 9.30 13.71 4.65
CA VAL A 3 8.71 12.48 5.18
C VAL A 3 9.21 12.27 6.59
N ASP A 4 8.33 11.86 7.49
CA ASP A 4 8.73 11.46 8.83
C ASP A 4 9.54 10.15 8.76
N LYS A 5 10.86 10.28 8.86
CA LYS A 5 11.81 9.17 8.81
C LYS A 5 11.65 8.22 10.00
N GLU A 6 11.26 8.72 11.17
CA GLU A 6 11.07 7.89 12.37
C GLU A 6 9.80 7.06 12.23
N MET A 7 8.73 7.66 11.72
CA MET A 7 7.50 6.95 11.39
C MET A 7 7.74 5.87 10.34
N LEU A 8 8.47 6.18 9.26
CA LEU A 8 8.82 5.21 8.23
C LEU A 8 9.63 4.03 8.79
N LYS A 9 10.60 4.32 9.64
CA LYS A 9 11.44 3.31 10.29
C LYS A 9 10.61 2.40 11.21
N ARG A 10 9.69 2.99 11.99
CA ARG A 10 8.77 2.25 12.86
C ARG A 10 7.84 1.34 12.07
N LEU A 11 7.27 1.82 10.96
CA LEU A 11 6.44 0.99 10.07
C LEU A 11 7.22 -0.18 9.47
N ARG A 12 8.47 0.06 9.08
CA ARG A 12 9.35 -1.00 8.58
C ARG A 12 9.64 -2.04 9.65
N GLU A 13 9.96 -1.60 10.87
CA GLU A 13 10.27 -2.48 12.00
C GLU A 13 9.05 -3.23 12.52
N SER A 14 7.87 -2.62 12.56
CA SER A 14 6.63 -3.28 12.97
C SER A 14 6.22 -4.40 12.02
N ASN A 15 6.57 -4.28 10.73
CA ASN A 15 6.40 -5.34 9.72
C ASN A 15 7.58 -6.32 9.67
N ALA A 16 8.59 -6.18 10.53
CA ALA A 16 9.82 -6.98 10.53
C ALA A 16 10.58 -6.98 9.20
N TRP A 17 10.55 -5.86 8.48
CA TRP A 17 11.16 -5.74 7.15
C TRP A 17 12.59 -5.20 7.21
N SER A 18 13.46 -5.76 6.37
CA SER A 18 14.74 -5.13 6.04
C SER A 18 14.53 -3.97 5.06
N GLN A 19 15.49 -3.05 4.94
CA GLN A 19 15.43 -1.99 3.93
C GLN A 19 15.32 -2.56 2.51
N ALA A 20 15.99 -3.69 2.23
CA ALA A 20 15.92 -4.38 0.95
C ALA A 20 14.54 -4.98 0.70
N HIS A 21 13.91 -5.55 1.74
CA HIS A 21 12.55 -6.06 1.61
C HIS A 21 11.54 -4.94 1.37
N LEU A 22 11.65 -3.83 2.11
CA LEU A 22 10.82 -2.63 1.90
C LEU A 22 10.96 -2.11 0.46
N ALA A 23 12.19 -2.03 -0.05
CA ALA A 23 12.46 -1.64 -1.44
C ALA A 23 11.74 -2.56 -2.44
N GLN A 24 11.79 -3.87 -2.22
CA GLN A 24 11.12 -4.86 -3.07
C GLN A 24 9.60 -4.71 -3.05
N VAL A 25 8.98 -4.61 -1.88
CA VAL A 25 7.51 -4.54 -1.76
C VAL A 25 6.95 -3.19 -2.22
N SER A 26 7.71 -2.11 -2.06
CA SER A 26 7.29 -0.76 -2.49
C SER A 26 7.62 -0.43 -3.94
N GLY A 27 8.39 -1.28 -4.63
CA GLY A 27 8.87 -1.00 -5.99
C GLY A 27 9.85 0.17 -6.08
N ILE A 28 10.45 0.56 -4.95
CA ILE A 28 11.41 1.67 -4.85
C ILE A 28 12.83 1.09 -4.74
N SER A 29 13.83 1.75 -5.34
CA SER A 29 15.22 1.29 -5.19
C SER A 29 15.68 1.31 -3.73
N LEU A 30 16.51 0.34 -3.32
CA LEU A 30 17.13 0.31 -1.98
C LEU A 30 17.84 1.62 -1.64
N ARG A 31 18.56 2.21 -2.60
CA ARG A 31 19.26 3.48 -2.43
C ARG A 31 18.29 4.62 -2.09
N THR A 32 17.10 4.61 -2.69
CA THR A 32 16.07 5.60 -2.40
C THR A 32 15.51 5.40 -0.99
N ILE A 33 15.21 4.16 -0.58
CA ILE A 33 14.76 3.87 0.80
C ILE A 33 15.80 4.33 1.83
N GLN A 34 17.07 3.97 1.62
CA GLN A 34 18.17 4.39 2.50
C GLN A 34 18.30 5.91 2.58
N ARG A 35 18.18 6.60 1.43
CA ARG A 35 18.23 8.07 1.38
C ARG A 35 17.03 8.68 2.12
N ILE A 36 15.83 8.14 1.95
CA ILE A 36 14.62 8.63 2.63
C ILE A 36 14.74 8.43 4.14
N GLU A 37 15.18 7.26 4.62
CA GLU A 37 15.38 7.03 6.07
C GLU A 37 16.51 7.90 6.65
N LYS A 38 17.52 8.26 5.86
CA LYS A 38 18.63 9.11 6.33
C LYS A 38 18.29 10.61 6.29
N SER A 39 17.74 11.09 5.18
CA SER A 39 17.56 12.53 4.92
C SER A 39 16.12 13.02 5.08
N GLY A 40 15.14 12.12 5.16
CA GLY A 40 13.71 12.49 5.24
C GLY A 40 13.14 13.06 3.94
N ILE A 41 13.87 13.02 2.82
CA ILE A 41 13.44 13.67 1.56
C ILE A 41 13.08 12.62 0.51
N ALA A 42 11.83 12.62 0.09
CA ALA A 42 11.29 11.72 -0.93
C ALA A 42 10.62 12.49 -2.09
N SER A 43 10.56 11.86 -3.26
CA SER A 43 9.71 12.35 -4.36
C SER A 43 8.24 12.02 -4.08
N PRO A 44 7.27 12.77 -4.63
CA PRO A 44 5.85 12.47 -4.46
C PRO A 44 5.46 11.04 -4.87
N GLU A 45 6.09 10.51 -5.91
CA GLU A 45 5.88 9.14 -6.41
C GLU A 45 6.39 8.11 -5.40
N SER A 46 7.55 8.37 -4.79
CA SER A 46 8.10 7.52 -3.73
C SER A 46 7.20 7.52 -2.50
N VAL A 47 6.69 8.69 -2.10
CA VAL A 47 5.73 8.81 -0.99
C VAL A 47 4.45 8.05 -1.29
N LYS A 48 3.89 8.19 -2.50
CA LYS A 48 2.68 7.49 -2.92
C LYS A 48 2.88 5.97 -2.90
N SER A 49 4.03 5.49 -3.37
CA SER A 49 4.37 4.07 -3.39
C SER A 49 4.52 3.50 -1.98
N LEU A 50 5.17 4.25 -1.06
CA LEU A 50 5.26 3.88 0.36
C LEU A 50 3.87 3.86 1.02
N CYS A 51 3.04 4.87 0.75
CA CYS A 51 1.67 4.93 1.26
C CYS A 51 0.84 3.74 0.78
N ALA A 52 0.92 3.38 -0.50
CA ALA A 52 0.26 2.21 -1.05
C ALA A 52 0.74 0.89 -0.43
N THR A 53 2.05 0.80 -0.15
CA THR A 53 2.67 -0.40 0.48
C THR A 53 2.15 -0.62 1.90
N PHE A 54 2.04 0.45 2.69
CA PHE A 54 1.60 0.37 4.09
C PHE A 54 0.09 0.56 4.27
N GLY A 55 -0.65 0.89 3.21
CA GLY A 55 -2.08 1.22 3.29
C GLY A 55 -2.37 2.48 4.11
N VAL A 56 -1.42 3.42 4.19
CA VAL A 56 -1.54 4.67 4.96
C VAL A 56 -1.82 5.85 4.04
N ARG A 57 -2.44 6.91 4.57
CA ARG A 57 -2.64 8.13 3.78
C ARG A 57 -1.36 8.97 3.78
N VAL A 58 -1.17 9.75 2.72
CA VAL A 58 -0.02 10.65 2.56
C VAL A 58 0.09 11.64 3.73
N ASN A 59 -1.03 12.09 4.28
CA ASN A 59 -1.06 13.03 5.41
C ASN A 59 -0.55 12.40 6.72
N ASP A 60 -0.63 11.08 6.86
CA ASP A 60 -0.17 10.37 8.05
C ASP A 60 1.36 10.13 8.02
N LEU A 61 2.00 10.28 6.86
CA LEU A 61 3.44 10.03 6.63
C LEU A 61 4.28 11.33 6.48
N LYS A 62 3.62 12.47 6.27
CA LYS A 62 4.28 13.79 6.17
C LYS A 62 4.54 14.35 7.56
N VAL A 63 5.73 14.95 7.75
CA VAL A 63 5.98 15.84 8.89
C VAL A 63 5.01 16.99 8.77
N ALA A 64 4.29 17.30 9.86
CA ALA A 64 3.23 18.28 9.88
C ALA A 64 3.75 19.70 9.57
N GLU A 65 3.84 20.03 8.29
CA GLU A 65 3.77 21.41 7.82
C GLU A 65 2.55 21.54 6.92
N SER A 66 1.71 22.49 7.32
CA SER A 66 0.46 22.97 6.72
C SER A 66 0.24 22.66 5.24
N PHE A 67 -0.94 22.07 4.96
CA PHE A 67 -1.75 22.10 3.74
C PHE A 67 -1.10 22.64 2.46
N GLN A 68 -1.10 21.84 1.39
CA GLN A 68 -1.55 22.27 0.07
C GLN A 68 -2.31 21.11 -0.59
N GLU A 69 -3.55 21.42 -0.92
CA GLU A 69 -4.53 20.65 -1.67
C GLU A 69 -4.29 20.94 -3.16
N GLU A 70 -4.01 19.92 -3.97
CA GLU A 70 -4.06 20.05 -5.43
C GLU A 70 -4.76 18.80 -5.99
N ALA A 71 -6.02 19.02 -6.34
CA ALA A 71 -6.86 18.08 -7.05
C ALA A 71 -6.31 17.91 -8.47
N VAL A 72 -5.81 16.71 -8.79
CA VAL A 72 -5.67 16.27 -10.17
C VAL A 72 -6.45 14.96 -10.31
N PRO A 73 -7.55 14.93 -11.10
CA PRO A 73 -8.29 13.71 -11.40
C PRO A 73 -7.44 12.90 -12.36
N THR A 74 -6.46 12.17 -11.80
CA THR A 74 -5.60 11.30 -12.58
C THR A 74 -6.35 9.98 -12.79
N LEU A 75 -6.28 9.44 -14.01
CA LEU A 75 -6.85 8.18 -14.51
C LEU A 75 -6.56 6.92 -13.66
N SER A 76 -5.91 7.08 -12.50
CA SER A 76 -5.85 6.11 -11.41
C SER A 76 -7.23 5.70 -10.89
N GLY A 77 -8.25 6.56 -11.00
CA GLY A 77 -9.63 6.21 -10.61
C GLY A 77 -10.29 5.11 -11.47
N LEU A 78 -9.77 4.83 -12.68
CA LEU A 78 -10.22 3.69 -13.50
C LEU A 78 -9.46 2.39 -13.20
N LEU A 79 -8.31 2.48 -12.51
CA LEU A 79 -7.51 1.33 -12.06
C LEU A 79 -7.49 1.17 -10.55
N GLU A 80 -8.35 1.86 -9.81
CA GLU A 80 -8.90 1.35 -8.55
C GLU A 80 -10.06 0.39 -8.86
N CYS A 81 -9.85 -0.52 -9.82
CA CYS A 81 -10.44 -1.84 -9.66
C CYS A 81 -9.79 -2.38 -8.39
N ARG A 82 -10.54 -2.22 -7.30
CA ARG A 82 -10.29 -2.73 -5.96
C ARG A 82 -10.10 -4.25 -6.03
N ILE A 83 -8.94 -4.70 -6.49
CA ILE A 83 -8.43 -6.05 -6.30
C ILE A 83 -7.81 -6.03 -4.91
N SER A 84 -8.61 -6.08 -3.85
CA SER A 84 -9.22 -7.29 -3.28
C SER A 84 -8.46 -7.64 -2.01
N HIS A 85 -8.85 -6.98 -0.91
CA HIS A 85 -8.92 -7.70 0.35
C HIS A 85 -10.11 -8.66 0.22
N MET A 86 -9.88 -9.81 -0.42
CA MET A 86 -10.76 -10.95 -0.24
C MET A 86 -10.49 -11.44 1.17
N ASP A 87 -11.28 -10.92 2.11
CA ASP A 87 -11.53 -11.60 3.36
C ASP A 87 -11.72 -13.08 3.04
N ARG A 88 -10.90 -13.94 3.64
CA ARG A 88 -10.87 -15.40 3.40
C ARG A 88 -12.27 -16.05 3.40
N GLY A 89 -13.27 -15.41 4.02
CA GLY A 89 -14.67 -15.82 4.00
C GLY A 89 -15.36 -15.77 2.63
N VAL A 90 -15.07 -14.79 1.75
CA VAL A 90 -15.79 -14.66 0.47
C VAL A 90 -15.45 -15.80 -0.50
N THR A 91 -14.19 -16.25 -0.49
CA THR A 91 -13.74 -17.41 -1.27
C THR A 91 -14.45 -18.70 -0.84
N VAL A 92 -14.60 -18.93 0.47
CA VAL A 92 -15.25 -20.13 1.01
C VAL A 92 -16.75 -20.16 0.66
N ILE A 93 -17.43 -19.01 0.73
CA ILE A 93 -18.85 -18.90 0.37
C ILE A 93 -19.06 -19.21 -1.11
N ALA A 94 -18.20 -18.69 -1.99
CA ALA A 94 -18.30 -18.94 -3.44
C ALA A 94 -18.11 -20.43 -3.79
N PHE A 95 -17.12 -21.10 -3.19
CA PHE A 95 -16.92 -22.54 -3.39
C PHE A 95 -18.10 -23.37 -2.85
N GLY A 96 -18.69 -22.99 -1.71
CA GLY A 96 -19.87 -23.65 -1.16
C GLY A 96 -21.09 -23.57 -2.09
N ILE A 97 -21.37 -22.38 -2.64
CA ILE A 97 -22.49 -22.17 -3.57
C ILE A 97 -22.26 -22.93 -4.89
N ALA A 98 -21.04 -22.92 -5.40
CA ALA A 98 -20.71 -23.69 -6.61
C ALA A 98 -20.91 -25.21 -6.40
N PHE A 99 -20.53 -25.72 -5.23
CA PHE A 99 -20.68 -27.13 -4.88
C PHE A 99 -22.15 -27.55 -4.77
N THR A 100 -23.01 -26.73 -4.16
CA THR A 100 -24.45 -27.04 -4.04
C THR A 100 -25.17 -27.01 -5.40
N ILE A 101 -24.84 -26.06 -6.27
CA ILE A 101 -25.39 -26.00 -7.62
C ILE A 101 -24.97 -27.22 -8.44
N ALA A 102 -23.69 -27.60 -8.38
CA ALA A 102 -23.19 -28.79 -9.07
C ALA A 102 -23.88 -30.08 -8.57
N PHE A 103 -24.13 -30.19 -7.26
CA PHE A 103 -24.82 -31.32 -6.66
C PHE A 103 -26.29 -31.43 -7.13
N ILE A 104 -27.00 -30.30 -7.25
CA ILE A 104 -28.39 -30.25 -7.72
C ILE A 104 -28.51 -30.58 -9.21
N LEU A 105 -27.51 -30.23 -10.04
CA LEU A 105 -27.54 -30.54 -11.48
C LEU A 105 -27.13 -31.99 -11.80
N THR A 106 -26.53 -32.70 -10.84
CA THR A 106 -26.00 -34.07 -11.04
C THR A 106 -26.97 -35.15 -10.56
N PHE A 107 -28.05 -34.81 -9.86
CA PHE A 107 -29.10 -35.71 -9.37
C PHE A 107 -30.48 -35.31 -9.91
#